data_AF-A0A3M6UPM8-F1
#
_entry.id   AF-A0A3M6UPM8-F1
#
_cell.length_a   1.000
_cell.length_b   1.000
_cell.length_c   1.000
_cell.angle_alpha   90.00
_cell.angle_beta   90.00
_cell.angle_gamma   90.00
#
_symmetry.space_group_name_H-M   'P 1'
#
loop_
_entity.id
_entity.type
_entity.pdbx_description
1 polymer ?
#
loop_
_entity_poly.entity_id
_entity_poly.type
_entity_poly.pdbx_seq_one_letter_code
_entity_poly.pdbx_strand_id
1 'polypeptide(L)'
;MISSPDSGHNPLLPKDMDPVFGKNRETALCDWYRSELEGMRYLITIVILTAVLEILGSFHSRKELGRGNDETVTAESLDALEQFCEGSERCKVEGQGKSERTFIMVKPDGVQRGLVGEIVKRFEQKGFKLVALKFMKADEALLKEHYADLSHLPFFPGLVKHMSSGPVVAMVWEGLNVVKTGRRMLGETDPANSLPGTIRGDFCIQIGRNIIHGSDSVESAKKEINLWFKNDIVEWNLTSSGNIYE
;
A
#
# COMPACT_ATOMS: atom_id res chain seq x y z
N MET A 1 28.56 -6.31 43.54
CA MET A 1 27.33 -6.59 44.31
C MET A 1 26.16 -6.13 43.46
N ILE A 2 25.25 -7.05 43.18
CA ILE A 2 24.02 -6.82 42.40
C ILE A 2 22.95 -6.32 43.37
N SER A 3 22.20 -5.28 43.00
CA SER A 3 20.92 -4.97 43.62
C SER A 3 19.99 -4.25 42.63
N SER A 4 18.95 -4.95 42.20
CA SER A 4 17.73 -4.38 41.59
C SER A 4 16.91 -3.63 42.64
N PRO A 5 16.10 -2.63 42.22
CA PRO A 5 14.63 -2.75 42.37
C PRO A 5 13.92 -2.03 41.17
N ASP A 6 12.63 -2.08 40.89
CA ASP A 6 11.44 -2.61 41.54
C ASP A 6 10.37 -2.79 40.44
N SER A 7 9.48 -3.77 40.59
CA SER A 7 8.41 -4.08 39.64
C SER A 7 7.17 -3.20 39.86
N GLY A 8 6.97 -2.20 39.01
CA GLY A 8 5.77 -1.36 38.97
C GLY A 8 4.64 -1.97 38.12
N HIS A 9 3.44 -1.99 38.71
CA HIS A 9 2.16 -2.48 38.18
C HIS A 9 1.80 -2.02 36.76
N ASN A 10 1.24 -2.95 35.96
CA ASN A 10 0.52 -2.69 34.72
C ASN A 10 -1.01 -2.66 34.99
N PRO A 11 -1.74 -1.56 34.74
CA PRO A 11 -3.11 -1.37 35.24
C PRO A 11 -4.23 -1.86 34.30
N LEU A 12 -4.03 -2.92 33.50
CA LEU A 12 -5.03 -3.38 32.51
C LEU A 12 -5.58 -4.81 32.72
N LEU A 13 -5.68 -5.29 33.96
CA LEU A 13 -6.38 -6.55 34.25
C LEU A 13 -7.68 -6.30 35.05
N PRO A 14 -8.85 -6.72 34.56
CA PRO A 14 -10.11 -6.66 35.30
C PRO A 14 -10.02 -7.43 36.62
N LYS A 15 -10.57 -6.85 37.69
CA LYS A 15 -10.32 -7.30 39.08
C LYS A 15 -11.23 -8.41 39.62
N ASP A 16 -12.25 -8.84 38.90
CA ASP A 16 -13.24 -9.75 39.50
C ASP A 16 -13.52 -10.95 38.57
N MET A 17 -12.91 -12.10 38.89
CA MET A 17 -13.39 -13.42 38.47
C MET A 17 -13.50 -14.32 39.70
N ASP A 18 -14.71 -14.80 39.96
CA ASP A 18 -15.05 -15.71 41.06
C ASP A 18 -14.33 -17.06 40.95
N PRO A 19 -14.02 -17.74 42.07
CA PRO A 19 -13.21 -18.95 42.09
C PRO A 19 -14.10 -20.20 42.09
N VAL A 20 -14.64 -20.59 40.93
CA VAL A 20 -15.18 -21.95 40.76
C VAL A 20 -14.79 -22.48 39.38
N PHE A 21 -14.31 -23.73 39.36
CA PHE A 21 -13.82 -24.55 38.24
C PHE A 21 -12.32 -24.46 37.94
N GLY A 22 -11.59 -25.43 38.51
CA GLY A 22 -10.23 -25.76 38.11
C GLY A 22 -10.20 -26.35 36.70
N LYS A 23 -9.69 -25.57 35.75
CA LYS A 23 -9.06 -25.99 34.49
C LYS A 23 -7.95 -24.98 34.16
N ASN A 24 -6.85 -25.47 33.58
CA ASN A 24 -5.61 -24.72 33.35
C ASN A 24 -5.85 -23.34 32.70
N ARG A 25 -5.14 -22.31 33.18
CA ARG A 25 -5.27 -20.91 32.72
C ARG A 25 -5.12 -20.72 31.20
N GLU A 26 -4.42 -21.61 30.51
CA GLU A 26 -4.28 -21.56 29.05
C GLU A 26 -5.57 -21.97 28.32
N THR A 27 -6.34 -22.92 28.85
CA THR A 27 -7.61 -23.35 28.21
C THR A 27 -8.71 -22.29 28.31
N ALA A 28 -8.79 -21.55 29.42
CA ALA A 28 -9.78 -20.49 29.58
C ALA A 28 -9.52 -19.29 28.65
N LEU A 29 -8.25 -18.97 28.37
CA LEU A 29 -7.89 -17.88 27.46
C LEU A 29 -8.19 -18.23 26.00
N CYS A 30 -7.94 -19.50 25.61
CA CYS A 30 -8.29 -19.99 24.27
C CYS A 30 -9.80 -20.06 24.05
N ASP A 31 -10.58 -20.47 25.05
CA ASP A 31 -12.03 -20.53 24.93
C ASP A 31 -12.67 -19.13 24.89
N TRP A 32 -12.13 -18.15 25.63
CA TRP A 32 -12.51 -16.74 25.50
C TRP A 32 -12.15 -16.15 24.12
N TYR A 33 -10.94 -16.39 23.62
CA TYR A 33 -10.54 -15.91 22.30
C TYR A 33 -11.37 -16.55 21.18
N ARG A 34 -11.77 -17.82 21.35
CA ARG A 34 -12.66 -18.54 20.43
C ARG A 34 -14.09 -17.98 20.47
N SER A 35 -14.62 -17.62 21.64
CA SER A 35 -15.93 -16.96 21.74
C SER A 35 -15.92 -15.55 21.13
N GLU A 36 -14.83 -14.80 21.31
CA GLU A 36 -14.68 -13.47 20.73
C GLU A 36 -14.56 -13.51 19.19
N LEU A 37 -13.88 -14.52 18.63
CA LEU A 37 -13.79 -14.76 17.20
C LEU A 37 -15.10 -15.23 16.57
N GLU A 38 -15.91 -16.02 17.29
CA GLU A 38 -17.27 -16.38 16.86
C GLU A 38 -18.21 -15.17 16.90
N GLY A 39 -18.09 -14.31 17.92
CA GLY A 39 -18.80 -13.03 18.00
C GLY A 39 -18.42 -12.05 16.90
N MET A 40 -17.12 -11.94 16.57
CA MET A 40 -16.63 -11.14 15.45
C MET A 40 -17.06 -11.69 14.09
N ARG A 41 -17.13 -13.02 13.92
CA ARG A 41 -17.73 -13.63 12.74
C ARG A 41 -19.20 -13.28 12.60
N TYR A 42 -19.95 -13.26 13.70
CA TYR A 42 -21.36 -12.86 13.70
C TYR A 42 -21.54 -11.39 13.34
N LEU A 43 -20.72 -10.50 13.88
CA LEU A 43 -20.73 -9.06 13.56
C LEU A 43 -20.36 -8.79 12.10
N ILE A 44 -19.31 -9.44 11.58
CA ILE A 44 -18.92 -9.32 10.17
C ILE A 44 -20.03 -9.86 9.26
N THR A 45 -20.64 -10.98 9.62
CA THR A 45 -21.75 -11.58 8.87
C THR A 45 -22.98 -10.67 8.89
N ILE A 46 -23.31 -10.06 10.03
CA ILE A 46 -24.42 -9.10 10.15
C ILE A 46 -24.13 -7.85 9.31
N VAL A 47 -22.93 -7.28 9.37
CA VAL A 47 -22.56 -6.09 8.59
C VAL A 47 -22.63 -6.36 7.09
N ILE A 48 -22.16 -7.53 6.65
CA ILE A 48 -22.26 -7.97 5.26
C ILE A 48 -23.73 -8.20 4.88
N LEU A 49 -24.53 -8.86 5.72
CA LEU A 49 -25.96 -9.07 5.47
C LEU A 49 -26.77 -7.77 5.43
N THR A 50 -26.48 -6.80 6.31
CA THR A 50 -27.12 -5.48 6.27
C THR A 50 -26.73 -4.69 5.03
N ALA A 51 -25.47 -4.75 4.60
CA ALA A 51 -25.03 -4.13 3.36
C ALA A 51 -25.68 -4.79 2.13
N VAL A 52 -25.81 -6.12 2.12
CA VAL A 52 -26.51 -6.87 1.07
C VAL A 52 -28.00 -6.53 1.06
N LEU A 53 -28.66 -6.41 2.22
CA LEU A 53 -30.07 -6.02 2.32
C LEU A 53 -30.34 -4.57 1.89
N GLU A 54 -29.43 -3.63 2.16
CA GLU A 54 -29.54 -2.24 1.67
C GLU A 54 -29.37 -2.14 0.15
N ILE A 55 -28.47 -2.95 -0.43
CA ILE A 55 -28.27 -3.04 -1.88
C ILE A 55 -29.50 -3.67 -2.56
N LEU A 56 -30.07 -4.74 -1.96
CA LEU A 56 -31.28 -5.37 -2.47
C LEU A 56 -32.52 -4.48 -2.30
N GLY A 57 -32.62 -3.74 -1.20
CA GLY A 57 -33.69 -2.78 -0.92
C GLY A 57 -33.71 -1.57 -1.86
N SER A 58 -32.56 -1.21 -2.43
CA SER A 58 -32.43 -0.11 -3.39
C SER A 58 -32.85 -0.49 -4.83
N PHE A 59 -33.10 -1.76 -5.11
CA PHE A 59 -33.46 -2.26 -6.46
C PHE A 59 -34.96 -2.50 -6.68
N HIS A 60 -35.81 -2.28 -5.67
CA HIS A 60 -37.26 -2.45 -5.79
C HIS A 60 -38.00 -1.11 -5.92
N SER A 61 -37.98 -0.53 -7.13
CA SER A 61 -39.06 0.36 -7.58
C SER A 61 -39.89 -0.35 -8.65
N ARG A 62 -41.13 -0.69 -8.26
CA ARG A 62 -42.27 -1.15 -9.07
C ARG A 62 -42.14 -2.52 -9.76
N LYS A 63 -42.78 -3.52 -9.16
CA LYS A 63 -43.93 -4.21 -9.75
C LYS A 63 -44.75 -4.91 -8.65
N GLU A 64 -46.07 -4.83 -8.79
CA GLU A 64 -47.08 -5.32 -7.84
C GLU A 64 -47.20 -6.84 -7.80
N LEU A 65 -47.38 -7.38 -6.59
CA LEU A 65 -48.23 -8.51 -6.13
C LEU A 65 -47.55 -9.05 -4.86
N GLY A 66 -48.17 -9.09 -3.68
CA GLY A 66 -49.28 -9.97 -3.36
C GLY A 66 -48.84 -10.87 -2.21
N ARG A 67 -49.55 -10.77 -1.08
CA ARG A 67 -49.43 -11.56 0.16
C ARG A 67 -48.92 -13.00 -0.01
N GLY A 68 -47.96 -13.39 0.84
CA GLY A 68 -47.96 -14.70 1.51
C GLY A 68 -46.69 -15.54 1.38
N ASN A 69 -46.21 -15.97 2.56
CA ASN A 69 -45.49 -17.20 2.88
C ASN A 69 -43.96 -17.25 2.70
N ASP A 70 -43.29 -17.40 3.85
CA ASP A 70 -42.14 -18.28 4.11
C ASP A 70 -41.22 -18.58 2.92
N GLU A 71 -40.33 -17.65 2.58
CA GLU A 71 -39.28 -17.87 1.59
C GLU A 71 -38.13 -18.66 2.25
N THR A 72 -38.24 -19.98 2.17
CA THR A 72 -37.08 -20.85 2.24
C THR A 72 -36.17 -20.55 1.04
N VAL A 73 -34.96 -20.08 1.32
CA VAL A 73 -33.89 -19.89 0.33
C VAL A 73 -33.68 -21.24 -0.40
N THR A 74 -34.11 -21.33 -1.65
CA THR A 74 -33.92 -22.54 -2.47
C THR A 74 -32.48 -22.61 -2.97
N ALA A 75 -31.98 -23.82 -3.28
CA ALA A 75 -30.63 -24.00 -3.83
C ALA A 75 -30.39 -23.15 -5.10
N GLU A 76 -31.43 -22.89 -5.89
CA GLU A 76 -31.38 -22.02 -7.08
C GLU A 76 -31.07 -20.55 -6.73
N SER A 77 -31.45 -20.07 -5.55
CA SER A 77 -31.15 -18.71 -5.09
C SER A 77 -29.71 -18.56 -4.55
N LEU A 78 -29.09 -19.66 -4.08
CA LEU A 78 -27.67 -19.71 -3.75
C LEU A 78 -26.81 -19.76 -5.03
N ASP A 79 -27.22 -20.53 -6.04
CA ASP A 79 -26.55 -20.55 -7.35
C ASP A 79 -26.61 -19.18 -8.04
N ALA A 80 -27.72 -18.43 -7.89
CA ALA A 80 -27.84 -17.07 -8.39
C ALA A 80 -26.94 -16.07 -7.63
N LEU A 81 -26.72 -16.28 -6.33
CA LEU A 81 -25.78 -15.50 -5.52
C LEU A 81 -24.32 -15.86 -5.85
N GLU A 82 -24.01 -17.13 -6.12
CA GLU A 82 -22.70 -17.55 -6.64
C GLU A 82 -22.45 -16.95 -8.02
N GLN A 83 -23.41 -17.01 -8.95
CA GLN A 83 -23.28 -16.34 -10.25
C GLN A 83 -23.17 -14.82 -10.15
N PHE A 84 -23.83 -14.19 -9.18
CA PHE A 84 -23.67 -12.77 -8.91
C PHE A 84 -22.31 -12.44 -8.29
N CYS A 85 -21.75 -13.32 -7.45
CA CYS A 85 -20.38 -13.21 -6.94
C CYS A 85 -19.32 -13.51 -8.02
N GLU A 86 -19.64 -14.35 -9.00
CA GLU A 86 -18.82 -14.65 -10.16
C GLU A 86 -18.89 -13.53 -11.22
N GLY A 87 -19.99 -12.76 -11.27
CA GLY A 87 -20.20 -11.60 -12.13
C GLY A 87 -19.85 -10.25 -11.52
N SER A 88 -19.74 -10.18 -10.19
CA SER A 88 -19.11 -9.07 -9.47
C SER A 88 -17.63 -9.13 -9.78
N GLU A 89 -17.04 -8.02 -10.20
CA GLU A 89 -15.61 -7.87 -10.50
C GLU A 89 -14.77 -8.29 -9.29
N ARG A 90 -14.55 -9.60 -9.14
CA ARG A 90 -13.44 -10.16 -8.41
C ARG A 90 -12.24 -9.57 -9.09
N CYS A 91 -11.73 -8.51 -8.46
CA CYS A 91 -10.56 -7.74 -8.81
C CYS A 91 -9.75 -8.53 -9.81
N LYS A 92 -9.89 -8.15 -11.10
CA LYS A 92 -9.06 -8.68 -12.16
C LYS A 92 -7.63 -8.34 -11.77
N VAL A 93 -7.00 -9.17 -10.96
CA VAL A 93 -5.55 -9.35 -10.94
C VAL A 93 -5.22 -10.16 -12.19
N GLU A 94 -5.74 -9.71 -13.33
CA GLU A 94 -5.36 -10.16 -14.65
C GLU A 94 -3.97 -9.56 -14.88
N GLY A 95 -2.93 -10.34 -14.59
CA GLY A 95 -1.66 -10.24 -15.31
C GLY A 95 -1.02 -8.85 -15.43
N GLN A 96 -1.05 -8.00 -14.40
CA GLN A 96 0.00 -6.98 -14.24
C GLN A 96 1.25 -7.70 -13.72
N GLY A 97 1.86 -8.42 -14.66
CA GLY A 97 2.86 -9.43 -14.43
C GLY A 97 4.16 -8.85 -13.90
N LYS A 98 5.16 -9.72 -13.82
CA LYS A 98 6.54 -9.43 -13.42
C LYS A 98 7.19 -8.23 -14.17
N SER A 99 6.50 -7.64 -15.14
CA SER A 99 6.87 -6.51 -15.98
C SER A 99 6.24 -5.15 -15.61
N GLU A 100 5.48 -5.02 -14.50
CA GLU A 100 5.04 -3.69 -14.02
C GLU A 100 6.26 -2.79 -13.77
N ARG A 101 6.18 -1.49 -14.13
CA ARG A 101 7.26 -0.51 -13.99
C ARG A 101 6.83 0.69 -13.18
N THR A 102 7.75 1.26 -12.40
CA THR A 102 7.58 2.52 -11.68
C THR A 102 8.74 3.47 -11.97
N PHE A 103 8.45 4.77 -11.93
CA PHE A 103 9.47 5.81 -11.99
C PHE A 103 9.88 6.19 -10.57
N ILE A 104 11.18 6.16 -10.28
CA ILE A 104 11.78 6.60 -9.03
C ILE A 104 12.82 7.68 -9.33
N MET A 105 12.82 8.76 -8.57
CA MET A 105 13.80 9.83 -8.76
C MET A 105 14.41 10.27 -7.43
N VAL A 106 15.73 10.20 -7.33
CA VAL A 106 16.48 10.85 -6.25
C VAL A 106 16.51 12.34 -6.51
N LYS A 107 15.97 13.12 -5.57
CA LYS A 107 15.90 14.58 -5.61
C LYS A 107 17.28 15.22 -5.36
N PRO A 108 17.45 16.54 -5.62
CA PRO A 108 18.75 17.19 -5.47
C PRO A 108 19.37 17.06 -4.08
N ASP A 109 18.57 17.11 -3.03
CA ASP A 109 18.97 16.90 -1.65
C ASP A 109 19.44 15.46 -1.39
N GLY A 110 18.82 14.45 -2.00
CA GLY A 110 19.27 13.06 -1.93
C GLY A 110 20.64 12.85 -2.60
N VAL A 111 20.88 13.51 -3.73
CA VAL A 111 22.18 13.49 -4.40
C VAL A 111 23.25 14.21 -3.59
N GLN A 112 22.97 15.44 -3.14
CA GLN A 112 23.91 16.26 -2.36
C GLN A 112 24.34 15.59 -1.05
N ARG A 113 23.47 14.74 -0.48
CA ARG A 113 23.76 13.98 0.74
C ARG A 113 24.41 12.63 0.49
N GLY A 114 24.72 12.27 -0.76
CA GLY A 114 25.39 11.02 -1.11
C GLY A 114 24.53 9.76 -0.94
N LEU A 115 23.19 9.88 -1.01
CA LEU A 115 22.26 8.77 -0.73
C LEU A 115 21.84 7.96 -1.95
N VAL A 116 22.41 8.25 -3.14
CA VAL A 116 22.07 7.55 -4.39
C VAL A 116 22.30 6.04 -4.27
N GLY A 117 23.50 5.64 -3.81
CA GLY A 117 23.85 4.22 -3.68
C GLY A 117 22.96 3.48 -2.68
N GLU A 118 22.62 4.12 -1.56
CA GLU A 118 21.74 3.54 -0.54
C GLU A 118 20.31 3.33 -1.06
N ILE A 119 19.78 4.30 -1.82
CA ILE A 119 18.45 4.18 -2.45
C ILE A 119 18.44 3.05 -3.48
N VAL A 120 19.41 3.02 -4.40
CA VAL A 120 19.53 1.98 -5.42
C VAL A 120 19.62 0.60 -4.77
N LYS A 121 20.50 0.46 -3.79
CA LYS A 121 20.71 -0.79 -3.03
C LYS A 121 19.41 -1.33 -2.45
N ARG A 122 18.52 -0.49 -1.89
CA ARG A 122 17.25 -0.97 -1.32
C ARG A 122 16.33 -1.60 -2.36
N PHE A 123 16.27 -1.04 -3.58
CA PHE A 123 15.49 -1.62 -4.68
C PHE A 123 16.15 -2.90 -5.24
N GLU A 124 17.47 -2.92 -5.40
CA GLU A 124 18.21 -4.11 -5.85
C GLU A 124 18.06 -5.28 -4.85
N GLN A 125 18.26 -5.02 -3.56
CA GLN A 125 18.15 -6.03 -2.51
C GLN A 125 16.72 -6.57 -2.37
N LYS A 126 15.71 -5.78 -2.74
CA LYS A 126 14.32 -6.23 -2.78
C LYS A 126 14.05 -7.22 -3.92
N GLY A 127 14.89 -7.22 -4.96
CA GLY A 127 14.75 -8.06 -6.15
C GLY A 127 14.10 -7.36 -7.34
N PHE A 128 13.94 -6.04 -7.31
CA PHE A 128 13.44 -5.30 -8.47
C PHE A 128 14.52 -5.16 -9.55
N LYS A 129 14.10 -5.16 -10.81
CA LYS A 129 14.99 -5.07 -11.98
C LYS A 129 15.15 -3.61 -12.41
N LEU A 130 16.38 -3.09 -12.41
CA LEU A 130 16.67 -1.75 -12.95
C LEU A 130 16.64 -1.80 -14.48
N VAL A 131 15.77 -1.01 -15.11
CA VAL A 131 15.63 -1.01 -16.59
C VAL A 131 15.98 0.33 -17.24
N ALA A 132 16.15 1.40 -16.47
CA ALA A 132 16.77 2.64 -16.93
C ALA A 132 17.31 3.46 -15.75
N LEU A 133 18.39 4.20 -15.98
CA LEU A 133 18.98 5.12 -15.01
C LEU A 133 19.61 6.31 -15.74
N LYS A 134 19.35 7.53 -15.28
CA LYS A 134 19.92 8.76 -15.84
C LYS A 134 20.28 9.74 -14.73
N PHE A 135 21.53 10.20 -14.73
CA PHE A 135 21.99 11.31 -13.89
C PHE A 135 21.96 12.60 -14.71
N MET A 136 21.16 13.58 -14.29
CA MET A 136 20.95 14.79 -15.08
C MET A 136 20.55 15.98 -14.21
N LYS A 137 20.67 17.18 -14.76
CA LYS A 137 20.01 18.37 -14.21
C LYS A 137 18.75 18.63 -15.03
N ALA A 138 17.59 18.47 -14.42
CA ALA A 138 16.30 18.72 -15.08
C ALA A 138 16.05 20.22 -15.23
N ASP A 139 15.63 20.64 -16.42
CA ASP A 139 15.21 22.02 -16.64
C ASP A 139 13.82 22.28 -16.04
N GLU A 140 13.46 23.56 -15.91
CA GLU A 140 12.16 23.92 -15.34
C GLU A 140 10.97 23.48 -16.21
N ALA A 141 11.14 23.36 -17.53
CA ALA A 141 10.05 22.98 -18.42
C ALA A 141 9.63 21.53 -18.16
N LEU A 142 10.62 20.62 -18.10
CA LEU A 142 10.44 19.21 -17.75
C LEU A 142 9.82 19.06 -16.36
N LEU A 143 10.29 19.84 -15.37
CA LEU A 143 9.77 19.78 -14.00
C LEU A 143 8.34 20.32 -13.87
N LYS A 144 8.00 21.37 -14.63
CA LYS A 144 6.62 21.91 -14.68
C LYS A 144 5.66 20.90 -15.31
N GLU A 145 6.10 20.20 -16.35
CA GLU A 145 5.32 19.13 -16.98
C GLU A 145 5.16 17.93 -16.02
N HIS A 146 6.23 17.50 -15.35
CA HIS A 146 6.19 16.41 -14.38
C HIS A 146 5.26 16.71 -13.19
N TYR A 147 5.25 17.95 -12.68
CA TYR A 147 4.40 18.37 -11.57
C TYR A 147 3.14 19.14 -12.01
N ALA A 148 2.67 18.95 -13.25
CA ALA A 148 1.56 19.72 -13.80
C ALA A 148 0.29 19.68 -12.93
N ASP A 149 0.00 18.52 -12.32
CA ASP A 149 -1.16 18.33 -11.43
C ASP A 149 -1.07 19.19 -10.16
N LEU A 150 0.14 19.61 -9.75
CA LEU A 150 0.38 20.45 -8.58
C LEU A 150 0.46 21.95 -8.92
N SER A 151 0.31 22.34 -10.19
CA SER A 151 0.51 23.71 -10.66
C SER A 151 -0.37 24.76 -9.98
N HIS A 152 -1.54 24.35 -9.48
CA HIS A 152 -2.50 25.21 -8.78
C HIS A 152 -2.17 25.42 -7.30
N LEU A 153 -1.18 24.70 -6.74
CA LEU A 153 -0.83 24.77 -5.33
C LEU A 153 0.21 25.87 -5.06
N PRO A 154 0.11 26.59 -3.91
CA PRO A 154 0.94 27.76 -3.63
C PRO A 154 2.44 27.44 -3.52
N PHE A 155 2.80 26.20 -3.22
CA PHE A 155 4.19 25.76 -3.10
C PHE A 155 4.83 25.36 -4.45
N PHE A 156 4.06 25.28 -5.54
CA PHE A 156 4.56 24.81 -6.85
C PHE A 156 5.77 25.58 -7.38
N PRO A 157 5.81 26.94 -7.33
CA PRO A 157 7.01 27.67 -7.76
C PRO A 157 8.25 27.30 -6.95
N GLY A 158 8.08 27.08 -5.65
CA GLY A 158 9.16 26.65 -4.75
C GLY A 158 9.62 25.22 -5.04
N LEU A 159 8.69 24.32 -5.37
CA LEU A 159 8.98 22.93 -5.75
C LEU A 159 9.82 22.88 -7.02
N VAL A 160 9.39 23.56 -8.09
CA VAL A 160 10.12 23.59 -9.36
C VAL A 160 11.51 24.19 -9.16
N LYS A 161 11.62 25.32 -8.45
CA LYS A 161 12.90 25.97 -8.14
C LYS A 161 13.84 25.07 -7.33
N HIS A 162 13.29 24.33 -6.36
CA HIS A 162 14.08 23.38 -5.58
C HIS A 162 14.60 22.24 -6.45
N MET A 163 13.72 21.65 -7.26
CA MET A 163 14.08 20.51 -8.10
C MET A 163 15.07 20.88 -9.22
N SER A 164 15.03 22.11 -9.74
CA SER A 164 15.99 22.61 -10.74
C SER A 164 17.33 23.10 -10.13
N SER A 165 17.44 23.18 -8.80
CA SER A 165 18.62 23.72 -8.12
C SER A 165 19.87 22.83 -8.21
N GLY A 166 19.69 21.53 -8.46
CA GLY A 166 20.78 20.55 -8.50
C GLY A 166 20.46 19.35 -9.39
N PRO A 167 21.40 18.41 -9.51
CA PRO A 167 21.18 17.21 -10.30
C PRO A 167 20.24 16.23 -9.60
N VAL A 168 19.58 15.40 -10.39
CA VAL A 168 18.69 14.31 -9.96
C VAL A 168 19.18 13.00 -10.56
N VAL A 169 18.81 11.88 -9.92
CA VAL A 169 18.98 10.54 -10.50
C VAL A 169 17.60 9.99 -10.79
N ALA A 170 17.20 10.00 -12.05
CA ALA A 170 15.98 9.37 -12.52
C ALA A 170 16.24 7.88 -12.75
N MET A 171 15.28 7.02 -12.41
CA MET A 171 15.37 5.57 -12.54
C MET A 171 14.02 4.96 -12.90
N VAL A 172 14.07 3.82 -13.59
CA VAL A 172 12.89 2.97 -13.83
C VAL A 172 13.16 1.59 -13.28
N TRP A 173 12.28 1.15 -12.38
CA TRP A 173 12.33 -0.17 -11.75
C TRP A 173 11.17 -1.03 -12.21
N GLU A 174 11.45 -2.30 -12.47
CA GLU A 174 10.49 -3.28 -12.95
C GLU A 174 10.33 -4.44 -11.95
N GLY A 175 9.09 -4.88 -11.76
CA GLY A 175 8.76 -6.08 -10.98
C GLY A 175 7.30 -6.10 -10.53
N LEU A 176 6.86 -7.23 -9.98
CA LEU A 176 5.50 -7.42 -9.50
C LEU A 176 5.12 -6.36 -8.44
N ASN A 177 4.03 -5.61 -8.67
CA ASN A 177 3.53 -4.55 -7.76
C ASN A 177 4.61 -3.51 -7.38
N VAL A 178 5.58 -3.23 -8.25
CA VAL A 178 6.70 -2.33 -7.97
C VAL A 178 6.25 -0.89 -7.67
N VAL A 179 5.14 -0.40 -8.23
CA VAL A 179 4.59 0.93 -7.92
C VAL A 179 4.15 0.98 -6.45
N LYS A 180 3.25 0.08 -6.06
CA LYS A 180 2.70 0.01 -4.70
C LYS A 180 3.80 -0.29 -3.67
N THR A 181 4.67 -1.25 -3.99
CA THR A 181 5.74 -1.67 -3.08
C THR A 181 6.84 -0.63 -2.98
N GLY A 182 7.18 0.03 -4.09
CA GLY A 182 8.11 1.16 -4.11
C GLY A 182 7.63 2.29 -3.21
N ARG A 183 6.37 2.71 -3.32
CA ARG A 183 5.78 3.73 -2.41
C ARG A 183 5.90 3.34 -0.93
N ARG A 184 5.65 2.08 -0.58
CA ARG A 184 5.84 1.58 0.80
C ARG A 184 7.30 1.63 1.25
N MET A 185 8.25 1.30 0.37
CA MET A 185 9.68 1.39 0.68
C MET A 185 10.16 2.84 0.86
N LEU A 186 9.58 3.77 0.10
CA LEU A 186 9.88 5.20 0.21
C LEU A 186 9.42 5.76 1.57
N GLY A 187 8.26 5.32 2.07
CA GLY A 187 7.59 5.90 3.22
C GLY A 187 6.62 7.02 2.82
N GLU A 188 5.91 7.58 3.80
CA GLU A 188 4.94 8.66 3.59
C GLU A 188 5.57 9.91 2.98
N THR A 189 4.77 10.76 2.32
CA THR A 189 5.29 12.00 1.71
C THR A 189 5.91 12.93 2.75
N ASP A 190 5.28 13.03 3.91
CA ASP A 190 5.82 13.70 5.09
C ASP A 190 6.72 12.73 5.87
N PRO A 191 8.04 13.00 5.97
CA PRO A 191 8.96 12.18 6.76
C PRO A 191 8.54 12.00 8.22
N ALA A 192 7.83 12.96 8.82
CA ALA A 192 7.34 12.85 10.19
C ALA A 192 6.38 11.66 10.40
N ASN A 193 5.70 11.23 9.33
CA ASN A 193 4.78 10.09 9.33
C ASN A 193 5.42 8.83 8.72
N SER A 194 6.69 8.88 8.31
CA SER A 194 7.39 7.74 7.72
C SER A 194 7.96 6.83 8.81
N LEU A 195 7.67 5.53 8.73
CA LEU A 195 8.15 4.56 9.72
C LEU A 195 9.66 4.28 9.56
N PRO A 196 10.37 3.96 10.66
CA PRO A 196 11.74 3.45 10.58
C PRO A 196 11.86 2.25 9.63
N GLY A 197 12.95 2.21 8.86
CA GLY A 197 13.19 1.23 7.79
C GLY A 197 12.70 1.69 6.40
N THR A 198 11.85 2.71 6.33
CA THR A 198 11.53 3.38 5.05
C THR A 198 12.62 4.40 4.69
N ILE A 199 12.78 4.70 3.40
CA ILE A 199 13.82 5.64 2.93
C ILE A 199 13.66 7.01 3.60
N ARG A 200 12.42 7.54 3.65
CA ARG A 200 12.17 8.84 4.28
C ARG A 200 12.23 8.77 5.80
N GLY A 201 11.79 7.68 6.42
CA GLY A 201 11.88 7.51 7.87
C GLY A 201 13.32 7.46 8.36
N ASP A 202 14.22 6.82 7.59
CA ASP A 202 15.63 6.67 7.99
C ASP A 202 16.46 7.93 7.69
N PHE A 203 16.10 8.68 6.65
CA PHE A 203 17.00 9.72 6.11
C PHE A 203 16.40 11.12 6.03
N CYS A 204 15.12 11.34 6.31
CA CYS A 204 14.49 12.65 6.14
C CYS A 204 13.89 13.18 7.44
N ILE A 205 13.77 14.51 7.51
CA ILE A 205 13.20 15.20 8.69
C ILE A 205 12.01 16.08 8.27
N GLN A 206 12.13 16.82 7.16
CA GLN A 206 11.12 17.78 6.71
C GLN A 206 10.54 17.42 5.34
N ILE A 207 9.25 17.69 5.14
CA ILE A 207 8.51 17.40 3.90
C ILE A 207 9.15 18.03 2.64
N GLY A 208 9.69 19.24 2.74
CA GLY A 208 10.36 19.93 1.63
C GLY A 208 11.73 19.37 1.26
N ARG A 209 12.26 18.41 2.03
CA ARG A 209 13.57 17.75 1.86
C ARG A 209 13.44 16.23 2.07
N ASN A 210 12.49 15.64 1.35
CA ASN A 210 12.15 14.22 1.45
C ASN A 210 12.88 13.31 0.45
N ILE A 211 14.01 13.78 -0.10
CA ILE A 211 15.06 13.12 -0.92
C ILE A 211 14.69 12.26 -2.14
N ILE A 212 13.46 11.79 -2.26
CA ILE A 212 13.05 10.79 -3.26
C ILE A 212 11.60 10.99 -3.69
N HIS A 213 11.35 10.79 -4.98
CA HIS A 213 10.03 10.71 -5.61
C HIS A 213 9.77 9.28 -6.10
N GLY A 214 8.52 8.86 -6.11
CA GLY A 214 8.07 7.64 -6.74
C GLY A 214 6.62 7.74 -7.20
N SER A 215 6.31 7.18 -8.37
CA SER A 215 4.96 7.20 -8.95
C SER A 215 3.92 6.66 -7.97
N ASP A 216 2.76 7.29 -7.90
CA ASP A 216 1.67 6.91 -6.98
C ASP A 216 0.69 5.88 -7.54
N SER A 217 0.71 5.65 -8.85
CA SER A 217 -0.19 4.78 -9.60
C SER A 217 0.52 4.24 -10.84
N VAL A 218 -0.02 3.16 -11.41
CA VAL A 218 0.52 2.58 -12.65
C VAL A 218 0.36 3.56 -13.82
N GLU A 219 -0.71 4.35 -13.81
CA GLU A 219 -1.01 5.40 -14.78
C GLU A 219 -0.01 6.55 -14.69
N SER A 220 0.29 7.04 -13.48
CA SER A 220 1.31 8.08 -13.30
C SER A 220 2.70 7.56 -13.66
N ALA A 221 3.03 6.31 -13.29
CA ALA A 221 4.29 5.69 -13.67
C ALA A 221 4.50 5.67 -15.19
N LYS A 222 3.50 5.25 -15.98
CA LYS A 222 3.58 5.26 -17.45
C LYS A 222 3.83 6.67 -18.00
N LYS A 223 3.11 7.68 -17.50
CA LYS A 223 3.29 9.08 -17.90
C LYS A 223 4.70 9.59 -17.57
N GLU A 224 5.16 9.34 -16.35
CA GLU A 224 6.48 9.76 -15.87
C GLU A 224 7.60 9.07 -16.64
N ILE A 225 7.54 7.75 -16.85
CA ILE A 225 8.55 7.00 -17.61
C ILE A 225 8.67 7.56 -19.03
N ASN A 226 7.53 7.78 -19.71
CA ASN A 226 7.51 8.33 -21.06
C ASN A 226 8.11 9.75 -21.13
N LEU A 227 7.80 10.59 -20.14
CA LEU A 227 8.32 11.95 -20.04
C LEU A 227 9.85 11.98 -19.86
N TRP A 228 10.38 11.14 -18.97
CA TRP A 228 11.79 11.19 -18.56
C TRP A 228 12.75 10.35 -19.42
N PHE A 229 12.28 9.22 -19.95
CA PHE A 229 13.14 8.24 -20.61
C PHE A 229 12.81 8.00 -22.08
N LYS A 230 11.61 8.34 -22.58
CA LYS A 230 11.19 8.08 -23.97
C LYS A 230 11.52 6.63 -24.40
N ASN A 231 12.64 6.42 -25.10
CA ASN A 231 13.10 5.11 -25.61
C ASN A 231 14.36 4.57 -24.92
N ASP A 232 14.78 5.15 -23.80
CA ASP A 232 16.03 4.80 -23.07
C ASP A 232 15.87 3.55 -22.16
N ILE A 233 14.80 2.76 -22.35
CA ILE A 233 14.58 1.54 -21.56
C ILE A 233 15.42 0.40 -22.11
N VAL A 234 16.13 -0.31 -21.23
CA VAL A 234 16.98 -1.46 -21.58
C VAL A 234 16.27 -2.75 -21.18
N GLU A 235 16.04 -3.62 -22.16
CA GLU A 235 15.47 -4.94 -21.94
C GLU A 235 16.56 -5.98 -21.63
N TRP A 236 16.43 -6.65 -20.49
CA TRP A 236 17.34 -7.72 -20.07
C TRP A 236 16.68 -8.69 -19.08
N ASN A 237 17.30 -9.86 -18.91
CA ASN A 237 16.82 -10.94 -18.06
C ASN A 237 17.55 -10.98 -16.72
N LEU A 238 16.80 -10.94 -15.62
CA LEU A 238 17.35 -11.07 -14.28
C LEU A 238 17.64 -12.55 -13.99
N THR A 239 18.92 -12.91 -13.84
CA THR A 239 19.35 -14.31 -13.59
C THR A 239 18.71 -14.91 -12.34
N SER A 240 18.49 -14.11 -11.30
CA SER A 240 17.84 -14.53 -10.06
C SER A 240 16.31 -14.58 -10.13
N SER A 241 15.69 -14.33 -11.30
CA SER A 241 14.23 -14.27 -11.44
C SER A 241 13.53 -15.53 -10.92
N GLY A 242 14.09 -16.73 -11.16
CA GLY A 242 13.51 -17.99 -10.68
C GLY A 242 13.60 -18.20 -9.16
N ASN A 243 14.42 -17.41 -8.46
CA ASN A 243 14.51 -17.43 -7.00
C ASN A 243 13.66 -16.31 -6.35
N ILE A 244 13.16 -15.36 -7.15
CA ILE A 244 12.38 -14.20 -6.67
C ILE A 244 10.89 -14.40 -6.94
N TYR A 245 10.55 -15.04 -8.06
CA TYR A 245 9.18 -15.25 -8.50
C TYR A 245 8.89 -16.72 -8.75
N GLU A 246 7.74 -17.19 -8.26
CA GLU A 246 7.15 -18.51 -8.59
C GLU A 246 6.62 -18.58 -10.04
#